data_AF-A0A951R9J1-F1
#
_entry.id   AF-A0A951R9J1-F1
#
_cell.length_a   1.000
_cell.length_b   1.000
_cell.length_c   1.000
_cell.angle_alpha   90.00
_cell.angle_beta   90.00
_cell.angle_gamma   90.00
#
_symmetry.space_group_name_H-M   'P 1'
#
loop_
_entity.id
_entity.type
_entity.pdbx_description
1 polymer ?
#
loop_
_entity_poly.entity_id
_entity_poly.type
_entity_poly.pdbx_seq_one_letter_code
_entity_poly.pdbx_strand_id
1 'polypeptide(L)' 'MMIRSTNHMAVVIPAAGTGQRMNHTVPKPLIKLEGMTILERTIRRFFDLPVYEM' A
#
# COMPACT_ATOMS: atom_id res chain seq x y z
N MET A 1 -0.44 -5.20 27.00
CA MET A 1 -1.76 -5.50 26.40
C MET A 1 -1.55 -5.77 24.92
N MET A 2 -1.76 -7.02 24.47
CA MET A 2 -1.55 -7.41 23.07
C MET A 2 -2.88 -7.27 22.33
N ILE A 3 -2.97 -6.33 21.39
CA ILE A 3 -4.11 -6.23 20.50
C ILE A 3 -3.97 -7.37 19.48
N ARG A 4 -4.84 -8.38 19.56
CA ARG A 4 -4.96 -9.43 18.53
C ARG A 4 -6.09 -9.04 17.60
N SER A 5 -5.77 -8.76 16.33
CA SER A 5 -6.79 -8.56 15.29
C SER A 5 -7.58 -9.86 15.12
N THR A 6 -8.88 -9.81 15.37
CA THR A 6 -9.81 -10.91 15.10
C THR A 6 -10.31 -10.91 13.65
N ASN A 7 -9.89 -9.95 12.83
CA ASN A 7 -10.15 -9.96 11.40
C ASN A 7 -9.03 -10.72 10.67
N HIS A 8 -9.34 -11.92 10.18
CA HIS A 8 -8.47 -12.73 9.33
C HIS A 8 -8.34 -12.16 7.89
N MET A 9 -8.40 -10.84 7.74
CA MET A 9 -8.34 -10.21 6.43
C MET A 9 -6.90 -9.89 6.04
N ALA A 10 -6.49 -10.42 4.89
CA ALA A 10 -5.23 -10.07 4.26
C ALA A 10 -5.48 -9.07 3.12
N VAL A 11 -4.59 -8.08 3.00
CA VAL A 11 -4.55 -7.17 1.86
C VAL A 11 -3.43 -7.63 0.93
N VAL A 12 -3.75 -7.85 -0.34
CA VAL A 12 -2.75 -8.13 -1.39
C VAL A 12 -2.58 -6.87 -2.23
N ILE A 13 -1.38 -6.29 -2.22
CA ILE A 13 -1.03 -5.09 -3.00
C ILE A 13 -0.12 -5.51 -4.17
N PRO A 14 -0.64 -5.62 -5.41
CA PRO A 14 0.19 -5.92 -6.56
C PRO A 14 1.09 -4.71 -6.90
N ALA A 15 2.38 -4.85 -6.59
CA ALA A 15 3.39 -3.81 -6.78
C ALA A 15 4.47 -4.19 -7.80
N ALA A 16 4.29 -5.24 -8.59
CA ALA A 16 5.29 -5.72 -9.57
C ALA A 16 5.39 -4.88 -10.86
N GLY A 17 4.66 -3.76 -10.96
CA GLY A 17 4.62 -2.94 -12.16
C GLY A 17 5.89 -2.08 -12.35
N THR A 18 6.53 -2.20 -13.50
CA THR A 18 7.76 -1.46 -13.85
C THR A 18 7.54 0.04 -14.04
N GLY A 19 6.33 0.47 -14.43
CA GLY A 19 6.02 1.89 -14.57
C GLY A 19 6.57 2.53 -15.84
N GLN A 20 6.63 1.82 -16.97
CA GLN A 20 7.19 2.29 -18.25
C GLN A 20 6.71 3.69 -18.68
N ARG A 21 5.45 4.05 -18.39
CA ARG A 21 4.86 5.36 -18.71
C ARG A 21 5.22 6.49 -17.73
N MET A 22 5.87 6.17 -16.61
CA MET A 22 6.19 7.13 -15.54
C MET A 22 7.52 7.85 -15.78
N ASN A 23 8.27 7.52 -16.84
CA ASN A 23 9.56 8.13 -17.20
C ASN A 23 10.51 8.33 -15.99
N HIS A 24 10.63 7.31 -15.14
CA HIS A 24 11.47 7.31 -13.96
C HIS A 24 12.43 6.11 -14.00
N THR A 25 13.58 6.26 -13.36
CA THR A 25 14.61 5.22 -13.27
C THR A 25 14.34 4.18 -12.18
N VAL A 26 13.36 4.45 -11.32
CA VAL A 26 12.92 3.55 -10.24
C VAL A 26 11.55 2.95 -10.57
N PRO A 27 11.25 1.72 -10.10
CA PRO A 27 9.92 1.14 -10.21
C PRO A 27 8.83 2.09 -9.69
N LYS A 28 7.68 2.14 -10.36
CA LYS A 28 6.56 3.02 -9.98
C LYS A 28 6.25 3.04 -8.47
N PRO A 29 6.15 1.89 -7.76
CA PRO A 29 5.82 1.90 -6.33
C PRO A 29 6.82 2.67 -5.47
N LEU A 30 8.06 2.83 -5.92
CA LEU A 30 9.14 3.52 -5.19
C LEU A 30 9.29 5.00 -5.56
N ILE A 31 8.57 5.48 -6.59
CA ILE A 31 8.54 6.92 -6.90
C ILE A 31 8.00 7.67 -5.68
N LYS A 32 8.69 8.74 -5.29
CA LYS A 32 8.30 9.58 -4.16
C LYS A 32 7.40 10.71 -4.62
N LEU A 33 6.27 10.88 -3.93
CA LEU A 33 5.37 12.02 -4.03
C LEU A 33 5.35 12.70 -2.67
N GLU A 34 5.81 13.95 -2.61
CA GLU A 34 5.94 14.73 -1.35
C GLU A 34 6.81 14.00 -0.30
N GLY A 35 7.93 13.42 -0.75
CA GLY A 35 8.87 12.72 0.12
C GLY A 35 8.49 11.30 0.53
N MET A 36 7.26 10.85 0.25
CA MET A 36 6.75 9.50 0.57
C MET A 36 6.61 8.64 -0.70
N THR A 37 7.00 7.36 -0.64
CA THR A 37 6.81 6.47 -1.80
C THR A 37 5.33 6.21 -2.08
N ILE A 38 4.98 5.95 -3.34
CA ILE A 38 3.62 5.52 -3.71
C ILE A 38 3.22 4.27 -2.91
N LEU A 39 4.14 3.33 -2.71
CA LEU A 39 3.89 2.10 -1.95
C LEU A 39 3.60 2.39 -0.47
N GLU A 40 4.42 3.20 0.19
CA GLU A 40 4.19 3.63 1.58
C GLU A 40 2.82 4.30 1.75
N ARG A 41 2.51 5.24 0.86
CA ARG A 41 1.23 5.95 0.86
C ARG A 41 0.05 4.99 0.67
N THR A 42 0.22 3.96 -0.16
CA THR A 42 -0.79 2.92 -0.41
C THR A 42 -1.02 2.07 0.83
N ILE A 43 0.04 1.53 1.43
CA ILE A 43 -0.04 0.67 2.64
C ILE A 43 -0.73 1.40 3.79
N ARG A 44 -0.39 2.68 4.02
CA ARG A 44 -0.99 3.48 5.11
C ARG A 44 -2.50 3.64 5.00
N ARG A 45 -3.09 3.57 3.80
CA ARG A 45 -4.54 3.62 3.63
C ARG A 45 -5.26 2.41 4.23
N PHE A 46 -4.56 1.29 4.43
CA PHE A 46 -5.13 0.05 4.94
C PHE A 46 -4.96 -0.12 6.46
N PHE A 47 -4.22 0.76 7.15
CA PHE A 47 -4.02 0.66 8.60
C PHE A 47 -5.30 0.90 9.41
N ASP A 48 -6.11 1.86 8.97
CA ASP A 48 -7.32 2.28 9.67
C ASP A 48 -8.59 1.98 8.86
N LEU A 49 -8.53 1.00 7.96
CA LEU A 49 -9.65 0.72 7.05
C LEU A 49 -10.80 0.06 7.84
N PRO A 50 -11.99 0.68 7.93
CA PRO A 50 -13.15 0.03 8.51
C PRO A 50 -13.60 -1.09 7.56
N VAL A 51 -13.69 -2.29 8.10
CA VAL A 51 -14.15 -3.48 7.37
C VAL A 51 -15.59 -3.72 7.78
N TYR A 52 -16.51 -3.64 6.82
CA TYR A 52 -17.92 -3.97 7.01
C TYR A 52 -18.19 -5.32 6.34
N GLU A 53 -18.69 -6.28 7.11
CA GLU A 53 -19.24 -7.53 6.58
C GLU A 53 -20.72 -7.31 6.26
N MET A 54 -21.18 -7.83 5.11
CA MET A 54 -22.59 -7.82 4.68
C MET A 54 -23.35 -9.01 5.25
#